data_AF-A0A2K3JVF4-F1
#
_entry.id   AF-A0A2K3JVF4-F1
#
_cell.length_a   1.000
_cell.length_b   1.000
_cell.length_c   1.000
_cell.angle_alpha   90.00
_cell.angle_beta   90.00
_cell.angle_gamma   90.00
#
_symmetry.space_group_name_H-M   'P 1'
#
loop_
_entity.id
_entity.type
_entity.pdbx_description
1 polymer ?
#
loop_
_entity_poly.entity_id
_entity_poly.type
_entity_poly.pdbx_seq_one_letter_code
_entity_poly.pdbx_strand_id
1 'polypeptide(L)'
;DDEEADTVGCCTLKVENVTAEGHNKLKFDFLGKDSIKYENTVEVEPPVYKAILKFQKDKQPGDDLFDKLDTSKLNAHLKELMPNLTAKVFRTFNASFTLDDMVKIALKLMAMH
;
A
#
# COMPACT_ATOMS: atom_id res chain seq x y z
N ASP A 1 -22.49 -17.08 12.58
CA ASP A 1 -22.31 -15.83 11.83
C ASP A 1 -20.84 -15.49 11.77
N ASP A 2 -20.09 -16.26 10.97
CA ASP A 2 -18.63 -16.14 10.82
C ASP A 2 -18.26 -16.07 9.31
N GLU A 3 -19.09 -15.42 8.49
CA GLU A 3 -18.88 -15.30 7.03
C GLU A 3 -18.44 -13.89 6.59
N GLU A 4 -17.93 -13.05 7.50
CA GLU A 4 -17.19 -11.87 7.05
C GLU A 4 -15.76 -12.28 6.68
N ALA A 5 -15.40 -12.08 5.41
CA ALA A 5 -14.02 -12.24 4.97
C ALA A 5 -13.12 -11.25 5.73
N ASP A 6 -12.00 -11.74 6.26
CA ASP A 6 -11.00 -10.92 6.94
C ASP A 6 -10.27 -10.05 5.90
N THR A 7 -10.85 -8.88 5.62
CA THR A 7 -10.31 -7.93 4.66
C THR A 7 -9.41 -6.91 5.33
N VAL A 8 -8.25 -6.66 4.73
CA VAL A 8 -7.24 -5.74 5.28
C VAL A 8 -6.91 -4.62 4.30
N GLY A 9 -6.43 -3.50 4.85
CA GLY A 9 -5.92 -2.34 4.13
C GLY A 9 -4.56 -1.92 4.67
N CYS A 10 -4.00 -0.85 4.13
CA CYS A 10 -2.62 -0.44 4.42
C CYS A 10 -2.28 -0.33 5.93
N CYS A 11 -3.14 0.28 6.75
CA CYS A 11 -2.89 0.40 8.19
C CYS A 11 -3.30 -0.83 9.01
N THR A 12 -4.00 -1.80 8.42
CA THR A 12 -4.50 -3.00 9.10
C THR A 12 -3.86 -4.29 8.57
N LEU A 13 -2.78 -4.16 7.80
CA LEU A 13 -1.99 -5.31 7.36
C LEU A 13 -1.51 -6.10 8.58
N LYS A 14 -1.63 -7.41 8.49
CA LYS A 14 -1.06 -8.38 9.42
C LYS A 14 0.32 -8.82 8.95
N VAL A 15 1.08 -9.42 9.85
CA VAL A 15 2.42 -9.95 9.55
C VAL A 15 2.37 -10.96 8.40
N GLU A 16 1.37 -11.83 8.37
CA GLU A 16 1.19 -12.86 7.34
C GLU A 16 0.87 -12.32 5.94
N ASN A 17 0.40 -11.07 5.84
CA ASN A 17 0.07 -10.46 4.55
C ASN A 17 1.30 -9.99 3.77
N VAL A 18 2.49 -9.98 4.39
CA VAL A 18 3.73 -9.47 3.79
C VAL A 18 4.88 -10.45 3.98
N THR A 19 5.44 -10.96 2.88
CA THR A 19 6.61 -11.84 2.90
C THR A 19 7.85 -11.12 2.37
N ALA A 20 8.96 -11.24 3.09
CA ALA A 20 10.24 -10.67 2.68
C ALA A 20 11.07 -11.69 1.88
N GLU A 21 11.14 -11.53 0.54
CA GLU A 21 11.73 -12.52 -0.38
C GLU A 21 13.24 -12.34 -0.66
N GLY A 22 13.91 -11.46 0.10
CA GLY A 22 15.31 -11.07 -0.13
C GLY A 22 15.45 -10.03 -1.24
N HIS A 23 16.68 -9.55 -1.49
CA HIS A 23 16.99 -8.54 -2.51
C HIS A 23 16.08 -7.29 -2.47
N ASN A 24 15.70 -6.86 -1.26
CA ASN A 24 14.75 -5.77 -1.03
C ASN A 24 13.37 -5.96 -1.69
N LYS A 25 12.93 -7.21 -1.92
CA LYS A 25 11.60 -7.52 -2.46
C LYS A 25 10.63 -7.90 -1.35
N LEU A 26 9.45 -7.29 -1.41
CA LEU A 26 8.33 -7.59 -0.53
C LEU A 26 7.18 -8.12 -1.37
N LYS A 27 6.70 -9.31 -1.02
CA LYS A 27 5.48 -9.90 -1.55
C LYS A 27 4.32 -9.57 -0.63
N PHE A 28 3.27 -8.98 -1.20
CA PHE A 28 2.00 -8.72 -0.54
C PHE A 28 0.97 -9.72 -1.05
N ASP A 29 0.28 -10.39 -0.14
CA ASP A 29 -0.80 -11.34 -0.45
C ASP A 29 -1.89 -11.23 0.62
N PHE A 30 -3.03 -10.64 0.27
CA PHE A 30 -4.16 -10.47 1.18
C PHE A 30 -5.48 -10.21 0.44
N LEU A 31 -6.59 -10.33 1.16
CA LEU A 31 -7.91 -9.91 0.68
C LEU A 31 -8.16 -8.45 1.05
N GLY A 32 -8.38 -7.60 0.05
CA GLY A 32 -8.71 -6.20 0.23
C GLY A 32 -10.21 -5.96 0.28
N LYS A 33 -10.62 -4.70 0.03
CA LYS A 33 -12.04 -4.30 -0.05
C LYS A 33 -12.83 -5.22 -1.00
N ASP A 34 -14.05 -5.56 -0.59
CA ASP A 34 -14.96 -6.45 -1.33
C ASP A 34 -14.36 -7.86 -1.55
N SER A 35 -13.42 -8.28 -0.68
CA SER A 35 -12.71 -9.56 -0.71
C SER A 35 -11.91 -9.80 -1.99
N ILE A 36 -11.48 -8.74 -2.65
CA ILE A 36 -10.65 -8.83 -3.86
C ILE A 36 -9.21 -9.12 -3.45
N LYS A 37 -8.64 -10.20 -3.98
CA LYS A 37 -7.24 -10.57 -3.74
C LYS A 37 -6.30 -9.49 -4.28
N TYR A 38 -5.39 -9.02 -3.44
CA TYR A 38 -4.22 -8.25 -3.83
C TYR A 38 -2.98 -9.14 -3.71
N GLU A 39 -2.38 -9.47 -4.85
CA GLU A 39 -1.11 -10.19 -4.91
C GLU A 39 -0.12 -9.37 -5.73
N ASN A 40 0.99 -8.95 -5.12
CA ASN A 40 2.01 -8.18 -5.81
C ASN A 40 3.37 -8.34 -5.14
N THR A 41 4.43 -8.45 -5.94
CA THR A 41 5.81 -8.44 -5.44
C THR A 41 6.49 -7.19 -5.94
N VAL A 42 6.95 -6.37 -5.01
CA VAL A 42 7.57 -5.08 -5.31
C VAL A 42 8.98 -5.03 -4.75
N GLU A 43 9.91 -4.54 -5.57
CA GLU A 43 11.21 -4.12 -5.07
C GLU A 43 11.05 -2.76 -4.40
N VAL A 44 11.52 -2.65 -3.16
CA VAL A 44 11.42 -1.43 -2.35
C VAL A 44 12.80 -0.89 -2.01
N GLU A 45 12.84 0.36 -1.56
CA GLU A 45 14.10 0.92 -1.08
C GLU A 45 14.64 0.15 0.14
N PRO A 46 15.97 -0.01 0.27
CA PRO A 46 16.57 -0.74 1.39
C PRO A 46 16.11 -0.28 2.80
N PRO A 47 15.86 1.02 3.08
CA PRO A 47 15.31 1.45 4.36
C PRO A 47 13.90 0.90 4.63
N VAL A 48 13.04 0.81 3.61
CA VAL A 48 11.68 0.27 3.71
C VAL A 48 11.74 -1.22 4.00
N TYR A 49 12.56 -1.97 3.26
CA TYR A 49 12.72 -3.41 3.48
C TYR A 49 13.19 -3.71 4.92
N LYS A 50 14.21 -2.99 5.40
CA LYS A 50 14.71 -3.12 6.78
C LYS A 50 13.65 -2.74 7.83
N ALA A 51 12.83 -1.72 7.56
CA ALA A 51 11.75 -1.33 8.45
C ALA A 51 10.68 -2.42 8.57
N ILE A 52 10.27 -3.04 7.46
CA ILE A 52 9.30 -4.15 7.47
C ILE A 52 9.85 -5.33 8.27
N LEU A 53 11.09 -5.75 8.06
CA LEU A 53 11.71 -6.81 8.85
C LEU A 53 11.71 -6.48 10.36
N LYS A 54 11.98 -5.23 10.72
CA LYS A 54 11.92 -4.77 12.11
C LYS A 54 10.49 -4.81 12.66
N PHE A 55 9.49 -4.46 11.86
CA PHE A 55 8.08 -4.48 12.28
C PHE A 55 7.51 -5.89 12.43
N GLN A 56 8.06 -6.88 11.73
CA GLN A 56 7.70 -8.29 11.86
C GLN A 56 8.41 -9.00 13.02
N LYS A 57 9.51 -8.43 13.53
CA LYS A 57 10.30 -9.04 14.59
C LYS A 57 9.46 -9.21 15.86
N ASP A 58 9.56 -10.40 16.46
CA ASP A 58 8.89 -10.78 17.72
C ASP A 58 7.35 -10.78 17.64
N LYS A 59 6.78 -10.88 16.42
CA LYS A 59 5.33 -10.95 16.15
C LYS A 59 4.92 -12.28 15.52
N GLN A 60 3.66 -12.64 15.70
CA GLN A 60 2.99 -13.81 15.12
C GLN A 60 2.25 -13.44 13.82
N PRO A 61 1.92 -14.43 12.95
CA PRO A 61 1.23 -14.20 11.67
C PRO A 61 0.00 -13.27 11.73
N GLY A 62 -0.88 -13.44 12.72
CA GLY A 62 -2.11 -12.64 12.89
C GLY A 62 -1.93 -11.29 13.60
N ASP A 63 -0.72 -10.94 14.04
CA ASP A 63 -0.45 -9.66 14.68
C ASP A 63 -0.42 -8.52 13.65
N ASP A 64 -0.77 -7.31 14.09
CA ASP A 64 -0.69 -6.11 13.25
C ASP A 64 0.76 -5.82 12.86
N LEU A 65 1.00 -5.69 11.55
CA LEU A 65 2.31 -5.28 11.02
C LEU A 65 2.66 -3.88 11.53
N PHE A 66 1.69 -2.96 11.54
CA PHE A 66 1.84 -1.59 12.01
C PHE A 66 1.09 -1.33 13.33
N ASP A 67 1.41 -2.07 14.37
CA ASP A 67 0.82 -2.01 15.73
C ASP A 67 0.76 -0.61 16.36
N LYS A 68 1.59 0.34 15.91
CA LYS A 68 1.64 1.71 16.44
C LYS A 68 0.96 2.74 15.55
N LEU A 69 0.52 2.35 14.35
CA LEU A 69 -0.08 3.21 13.35
C LEU A 69 -1.55 2.83 13.17
N ASP A 70 -2.41 3.84 13.07
CA ASP A 70 -3.79 3.67 12.67
C ASP A 70 -4.17 4.75 11.64
N THR A 71 -5.31 4.58 10.99
CA THR A 71 -5.77 5.49 9.94
C THR A 71 -5.97 6.92 10.44
N SER A 72 -6.31 7.11 11.71
CA SER A 72 -6.51 8.43 12.32
C SER A 72 -5.18 9.16 12.48
N LYS A 73 -4.16 8.50 13.05
CA LYS A 73 -2.79 9.03 13.17
C LYS A 73 -2.19 9.35 11.80
N LEU A 74 -2.36 8.45 10.82
CA LEU A 74 -1.89 8.67 9.47
C LEU A 74 -2.52 9.93 8.86
N ASN A 75 -3.85 10.05 8.91
CA ASN A 75 -4.53 11.22 8.35
C ASN A 75 -4.25 12.51 9.13
N ALA A 76 -4.01 12.45 10.44
CA ALA A 76 -3.59 13.60 11.21
C ALA A 76 -2.23 14.13 10.72
N HIS A 77 -1.25 13.24 10.55
CA HIS A 77 0.06 13.62 10.01
C HIS A 77 -0.04 14.17 8.57
N LEU A 78 -0.86 13.54 7.71
CA LEU A 78 -1.05 14.04 6.34
C LEU A 78 -1.65 15.45 6.30
N LYS A 79 -2.58 15.77 7.21
CA LYS A 79 -3.18 17.11 7.31
C LYS A 79 -2.17 18.18 7.71
N GLU A 80 -1.16 17.83 8.51
CA GLU A 80 -0.07 18.75 8.87
C GLU A 80 0.81 19.09 7.66
N LEU A 81 1.00 18.13 6.75
CA LEU A 81 1.78 18.34 5.52
C LEU A 81 1.00 19.18 4.48
N MET A 82 -0.31 18.98 4.38
CA MET A 82 -1.18 19.74 3.49
C MET A 82 -2.63 19.73 4.01
N PRO A 83 -3.29 20.90 4.11
CA PRO A 83 -4.70 20.97 4.49
C PRO A 83 -5.58 20.07 3.63
N ASN A 84 -6.46 19.29 4.28
CA ASN A 84 -7.38 18.32 3.64
C ASN A 84 -6.74 17.09 2.99
N LEU A 85 -5.42 16.90 3.09
CA LEU A 85 -4.77 15.69 2.59
C LEU A 85 -5.15 14.47 3.44
N THR A 86 -5.55 13.39 2.77
CA THR A 86 -5.89 12.10 3.39
C THR A 86 -5.36 10.96 2.52
N ALA A 87 -5.31 9.74 3.07
CA ALA A 87 -4.87 8.56 2.32
C ALA A 87 -5.70 8.32 1.03
N LYS A 88 -7.00 8.67 1.03
CA LYS A 88 -7.86 8.54 -0.16
C LYS A 88 -7.40 9.46 -1.31
N VAL A 89 -6.88 10.64 -1.00
CA VAL A 89 -6.44 11.61 -2.01
C VAL A 89 -5.31 11.04 -2.85
N PHE A 90 -4.38 10.29 -2.26
CA PHE A 90 -3.29 9.62 -3.00
C PHE A 90 -3.81 8.64 -4.04
N ARG A 91 -4.83 7.84 -3.72
CA ARG A 91 -5.44 6.90 -4.69
C ARG A 91 -6.04 7.65 -5.88
N THR A 92 -6.77 8.73 -5.62
CA THR A 92 -7.37 9.55 -6.68
C THR A 92 -6.29 10.23 -7.52
N PHE A 93 -5.29 10.84 -6.88
CA PHE A 93 -4.18 11.51 -7.55
C PHE A 93 -3.42 10.55 -8.47
N ASN A 94 -2.98 9.38 -7.97
CA ASN A 94 -2.21 8.43 -8.75
C ASN A 94 -2.99 7.93 -9.98
N ALA A 95 -4.30 7.66 -9.82
CA ALA A 95 -5.15 7.25 -10.94
C ALA A 95 -5.28 8.35 -12.01
N SER A 96 -5.58 9.58 -11.58
CA SER A 96 -5.73 10.72 -12.50
C SER A 96 -4.42 11.09 -13.19
N PHE A 97 -3.31 11.12 -12.45
CA PHE A 97 -1.99 11.46 -12.99
C PHE A 97 -1.50 10.42 -13.99
N THR A 98 -1.63 9.13 -13.67
CA THR A 98 -1.23 8.05 -14.58
C THR A 98 -2.01 8.13 -15.90
N LEU A 99 -3.32 8.37 -15.84
CA LEU A 99 -4.14 8.51 -17.05
C LEU A 99 -3.70 9.73 -17.88
N ASP A 100 -3.52 10.89 -17.24
CA ASP A 100 -3.08 12.12 -17.90
C ASP A 100 -1.72 11.95 -18.60
N ASP A 101 -0.75 11.32 -17.92
CA ASP A 101 0.57 11.06 -18.49
C ASP A 101 0.51 10.08 -19.67
N MET A 102 -0.23 8.97 -19.54
CA MET A 102 -0.40 8.00 -20.61
C MET A 102 -1.08 8.61 -21.85
N VAL A 103 -2.11 9.44 -21.66
CA VAL A 103 -2.78 10.14 -22.77
C VAL A 103 -1.82 11.12 -23.45
N LYS A 104 -1.03 11.87 -22.69
CA LYS A 104 -0.01 12.78 -23.24
C LYS A 104 1.05 12.03 -24.04
N ILE A 105 1.52 10.88 -23.55
CA ILE A 105 2.47 10.03 -24.28
C ILE A 105 1.84 9.52 -25.58
N ALA A 106 0.61 9.01 -25.52
CA ALA A 106 -0.09 8.49 -26.70
C ALA A 106 -0.32 9.58 -27.77
N LEU A 107 -0.73 10.79 -27.37
CA LEU A 107 -0.91 11.91 -28.28
C LEU A 107 0.40 12.34 -28.96
N LYS A 108 1.51 12.35 -28.21
CA LYS A 108 2.83 12.62 -28.78
C LYS A 108 3.22 11.56 -29.79
N LEU A 109 2.99 10.28 -29.51
CA LEU A 109 3.27 9.19 -30.43
C LEU A 109 2.46 9.31 -31.73
N MET A 110 1.17 9.67 -31.63
CA MET A 110 0.32 9.86 -32.82
C MET A 110 0.73 11.07 -33.66
N ALA A 111 1.23 12.16 -33.04
CA ALA A 111 1.66 13.37 -33.76
C ALA A 111 3.03 13.23 -34.44
N MET A 112 3.78 12.17 -34.17
CA MET A 112 5.05 11.87 -34.84
C MET A 112 4.89 11.02 -36.12
N HIS A 113 3.66 10.60 -36.43
CA HIS A 113 3.27 9.90 -37.66
C HIS A 113 2.44 10.82 -38.55
#